data_AF-A0A7C4S7G4-F1
#
_entry.id   AF-A0A7C4S7G4-F1
#
_cell.length_a   1.000
_cell.length_b   1.000
_cell.length_c   1.000
_cell.angle_alpha   90.00
_cell.angle_beta   90.00
_cell.angle_gamma   90.00
#
_symmetry.space_group_name_H-M   'P 1'
#
loop_
_entity.id
_entity.type
_entity.pdbx_description
1 polymer ?
#
loop_
_entity_poly.entity_id
_entity_poly.type
_entity_poly.pdbx_seq_one_letter_code
_entity_poly.pdbx_strand_id
1 'polypeptide(L)'
;MKRLYGVTLSKSIVAYWSRGMVKPRNSLKISLEDIKPSEELAYVIGSHIGDGNTALRRRTYHYTICLKCKDVDFALEYARCLRIVQLKPQIRMYKGFFYVDGFSKALYELLKKTIKSRKTKNIYRIQ
;
A
#
# COMPACT_ATOMS: atom_id res chain seq x y z
N MET A 1 -30.62 2.65 15.08
CA MET A 1 -29.84 1.47 15.51
C MET A 1 -28.91 1.90 16.62
N LYS A 2 -29.01 1.27 17.80
CA LYS A 2 -28.14 1.55 18.96
C LYS A 2 -26.69 1.14 18.65
N ARG A 3 -25.74 1.93 19.17
CA ARG A 3 -24.29 1.81 18.93
C ARG A 3 -23.70 0.77 19.88
N LEU A 4 -23.44 -0.45 19.40
CA LEU A 4 -22.73 -1.47 20.18
C LEU A 4 -21.20 -1.30 20.13
N TYR A 5 -20.67 -0.67 19.07
CA TYR A 5 -19.22 -0.55 18.83
C TYR A 5 -18.77 0.87 18.42
N GLY A 6 -19.61 1.89 18.61
CA GLY A 6 -19.30 3.27 18.23
C GLY A 6 -19.22 3.54 16.71
N VAL A 7 -19.46 2.53 15.86
CA VAL A 7 -19.43 2.66 14.39
C VAL A 7 -20.86 2.73 13.84
N THR A 8 -21.10 3.68 12.95
CA THR A 8 -22.36 3.79 12.20
C THR A 8 -22.19 3.16 10.82
N LEU A 9 -22.84 2.02 10.59
CA LEU A 9 -22.90 1.40 9.26
C LEU A 9 -24.06 2.01 8.46
N SER A 10 -23.84 2.28 7.17
CA SER A 10 -24.92 2.73 6.30
C SER A 10 -25.94 1.60 6.09
N LYS A 11 -27.23 1.93 5.95
CA LYS A 11 -28.26 0.92 5.63
C LYS A 11 -27.90 0.15 4.35
N SER A 12 -27.33 0.85 3.37
CA SER A 12 -26.90 0.28 2.09
C SER A 12 -25.80 -0.76 2.25
N ILE A 13 -24.77 -0.52 3.10
CA ILE A 13 -23.68 -1.49 3.27
C ILE A 13 -24.17 -2.77 3.96
N VAL A 14 -25.06 -2.63 4.96
CA VAL A 14 -25.68 -3.79 5.64
C VAL A 14 -26.50 -4.60 4.65
N ALA A 15 -27.32 -3.94 3.82
CA ALA A 15 -28.14 -4.63 2.83
C ALA A 15 -27.30 -5.34 1.75
N TYR A 16 -26.16 -4.77 1.34
CA TYR A 16 -25.23 -5.43 0.42
C TYR A 16 -24.54 -6.64 1.04
N TRP A 17 -24.20 -6.57 2.33
CA TRP A 17 -23.64 -7.73 3.06
C TRP A 17 -24.66 -8.85 3.19
N SER A 18 -25.90 -8.54 3.58
CA SER A 18 -26.98 -9.53 3.69
C SER A 18 -27.30 -10.22 2.35
N ARG A 19 -27.14 -9.50 1.23
CA ARG A 19 -27.34 -10.04 -0.12
C ARG A 19 -26.11 -10.74 -0.71
N GLY A 20 -25.01 -10.84 0.03
CA GLY A 20 -23.75 -11.44 -0.45
C GLY A 20 -23.05 -10.66 -1.56
N MET A 21 -23.54 -9.45 -1.91
CA MET A 21 -22.98 -8.63 -3.00
C MET A 21 -21.60 -8.08 -2.65
N VAL A 22 -21.35 -7.82 -1.36
CA VAL A 22 -20.07 -7.33 -0.85
C VAL A 22 -19.76 -8.11 0.42
N LYS A 23 -18.53 -8.63 0.54
CA LYS A 23 -18.09 -9.21 1.82
C LYS A 23 -17.72 -8.08 2.79
N PRO A 24 -18.05 -8.16 4.09
CA PRO A 24 -17.62 -7.17 5.08
C PRO A 24 -16.10 -6.92 5.09
N ARG A 25 -15.32 -7.95 4.75
CA ARG A 25 -13.86 -7.87 4.60
C ARG A 25 -13.40 -7.34 3.23
N ASN A 26 -14.24 -7.42 2.18
CA ASN A 26 -13.87 -6.94 0.83
C ASN A 26 -13.85 -5.41 0.71
N SER A 27 -14.52 -4.68 1.59
CA SER A 27 -14.41 -3.22 1.65
C SER A 27 -13.06 -2.76 2.21
N LEU A 28 -12.38 -3.63 2.97
CA LEU A 28 -11.03 -3.41 3.49
C LEU A 28 -10.03 -4.15 2.61
N LYS A 29 -9.56 -3.48 1.55
CA LYS A 29 -8.32 -3.89 0.86
C LYS A 29 -7.22 -4.01 1.91
N ILE A 30 -6.73 -5.24 2.16
CA ILE A 30 -5.55 -5.63 2.99
C ILE A 30 -5.33 -4.70 4.20
N SER A 31 -5.68 -5.16 5.40
CA SER A 31 -5.39 -4.41 6.63
C SER A 31 -3.92 -4.57 7.02
N LEU A 32 -3.42 -3.71 7.91
CA LEU A 32 -2.03 -3.82 8.42
C LEU A 32 -1.75 -5.19 9.05
N GLU A 33 -2.75 -5.80 9.68
CA GLU A 33 -2.69 -7.14 10.29
C GLU A 33 -2.53 -8.26 9.25
N ASP A 34 -2.98 -8.03 8.01
CA ASP A 34 -2.82 -8.99 6.92
C ASP A 34 -1.40 -8.91 6.30
N ILE A 35 -0.63 -7.86 6.59
CA ILE A 35 0.75 -7.68 6.15
C ILE A 35 1.68 -8.41 7.12
N LYS A 36 1.93 -9.69 6.85
CA LYS A 36 2.89 -10.49 7.61
C LYS A 36 4.33 -10.07 7.28
N PRO A 37 5.24 -10.05 8.27
CA PRO A 37 6.67 -9.93 8.00
C PRO A 37 7.13 -11.05 7.04
N SER A 38 7.79 -10.66 5.95
CA SER A 38 8.40 -11.58 4.99
C SER A 38 9.63 -10.92 4.36
N GLU A 39 10.48 -11.71 3.72
CA GLU A 39 11.65 -11.20 2.99
C GLU A 39 11.22 -10.28 1.85
N GLU A 40 10.14 -10.60 1.15
CA GLU A 40 9.58 -9.77 0.08
C GLU A 40 9.06 -8.43 0.61
N LEU A 41 8.43 -8.43 1.79
CA LEU A 41 7.99 -7.20 2.42
C LEU A 41 9.19 -6.34 2.82
N ALA A 42 10.22 -6.93 3.42
CA ALA A 42 11.46 -6.22 3.76
C ALA A 42 12.13 -5.64 2.51
N TYR A 43 12.20 -6.41 1.42
CA TYR A 43 12.70 -5.96 0.13
C TYR A 43 11.90 -4.79 -0.43
N VAL A 44 10.56 -4.86 -0.40
CA VAL A 44 9.69 -3.75 -0.85
C VAL A 44 9.93 -2.51 0.00
N ILE A 45 10.01 -2.65 1.33
CA ILE A 45 10.27 -1.51 2.22
C ILE A 45 11.64 -0.89 1.94
N GLY A 46 12.70 -1.71 1.83
CA GLY A 46 14.06 -1.26 1.55
C GLY A 46 14.16 -0.53 0.20
N SER A 47 13.65 -1.16 -0.86
CA SER A 47 13.58 -0.58 -2.20
C SER A 47 12.80 0.73 -2.19
N HIS A 48 11.69 0.76 -1.47
CA HIS A 48 10.84 1.95 -1.40
C HIS A 48 11.50 3.11 -0.66
N ILE A 49 12.30 2.81 0.37
CA ILE A 49 13.06 3.82 1.11
C ILE A 49 14.16 4.44 0.25
N GLY A 50 14.72 3.69 -0.70
CA GLY A 50 15.73 4.17 -1.66
C GLY A 50 15.11 4.97 -2.81
N ASP A 51 14.36 4.29 -3.67
CA ASP A 51 13.88 4.81 -4.96
C ASP A 51 12.35 4.89 -5.07
N GLY A 52 11.64 4.56 -3.99
CA GLY A 52 10.19 4.54 -3.96
C GLY A 52 9.55 5.89 -3.70
N ASN A 53 8.29 6.01 -4.13
CA ASN A 53 7.44 7.15 -3.83
C ASN A 53 6.01 6.70 -3.49
N THR A 54 5.39 7.37 -2.51
CA THR A 54 3.98 7.18 -2.17
C THR A 54 3.14 8.36 -2.60
N ALA A 55 1.97 8.13 -3.21
CA ALA A 55 1.06 9.20 -3.63
C ALA A 55 -0.40 8.86 -3.31
N LEU A 56 -1.14 9.85 -2.81
CA LEU A 56 -2.60 9.78 -2.67
C LEU A 56 -3.26 10.46 -3.87
N ARG A 57 -3.88 9.67 -4.76
CA ARG A 57 -4.67 10.22 -5.87
C ARG A 57 -6.04 10.67 -5.34
N ARG A 58 -6.17 11.96 -5.00
CA ARG A 58 -7.37 12.54 -4.35
C ARG A 58 -8.67 12.26 -5.12
N ARG A 59 -8.65 12.30 -6.46
CA ARG A 59 -9.86 12.09 -7.29
C ARG A 59 -10.41 10.66 -7.19
N THR A 60 -9.54 9.67 -7.04
CA THR A 60 -9.92 8.24 -7.00
C THR A 60 -9.74 7.61 -5.63
N TYR A 61 -9.29 8.38 -4.63
CA TYR A 61 -8.91 7.92 -3.30
C TYR A 61 -7.99 6.69 -3.32
N HIS A 62 -7.09 6.62 -4.31
CA HIS A 62 -6.13 5.53 -4.45
C HIS A 62 -4.80 5.86 -3.77
N TYR A 63 -4.45 5.03 -2.79
CA TYR A 63 -3.18 5.04 -2.08
C TYR A 63 -2.16 4.27 -2.91
N THR A 64 -1.34 5.00 -3.65
CA THR A 64 -0.41 4.47 -4.65
C THR A 64 0.98 4.37 -4.05
N ILE A 65 1.64 3.25 -4.34
CA ILE A 65 3.04 2.97 -4.03
C ILE A 65 3.70 2.79 -5.39
N CYS A 66 4.71 3.61 -5.68
CA CYS A 66 5.36 3.67 -6.97
C CYS A 66 6.87 3.42 -6.79
N LEU A 67 7.45 2.65 -7.70
CA LEU A 67 8.89 2.59 -7.92
C LEU A 67 9.19 3.04 -9.34
N LYS A 68 10.19 3.92 -9.50
CA LYS A 68 10.70 4.34 -10.81
C LYS A 68 12.16 3.90 -10.94
N CYS A 69 12.48 3.11 -11.96
CA CYS A 69 13.85 2.63 -12.19
C CYS A 69 14.15 2.48 -13.69
N LYS A 70 15.42 2.32 -14.06
CA LYS A 70 15.84 2.01 -15.44
C LYS A 70 16.06 0.52 -15.66
N ASP A 71 16.46 -0.18 -14.62
CA ASP A 71 16.73 -1.62 -14.63
C ASP A 71 15.41 -2.41 -14.68
N VAL A 72 15.28 -3.26 -15.70
CA VAL A 72 14.08 -4.07 -15.93
C VAL A 72 13.98 -5.22 -14.94
N ASP A 73 15.09 -5.85 -14.58
CA ASP A 73 15.11 -6.98 -13.66
C ASP A 73 14.73 -6.50 -12.26
N PHE A 74 15.23 -5.32 -11.87
CA PHE A 74 14.81 -4.68 -10.63
C PHE A 74 13.31 -4.35 -10.62
N ALA A 75 12.77 -3.84 -11.73
CA ALA A 75 11.33 -3.55 -11.84
C ALA A 75 10.48 -4.82 -11.74
N LEU A 76 10.89 -5.89 -12.42
CA LEU A 76 10.19 -7.17 -12.43
C LEU A 76 10.24 -7.83 -11.05
N GLU A 77 11.39 -7.79 -10.37
CA GLU A 77 11.56 -8.35 -9.03
C GLU A 77 10.74 -7.58 -7.99
N TYR A 78 10.75 -6.25 -8.05
CA TYR A 78 9.90 -5.44 -7.19
C TYR A 78 8.41 -5.72 -7.43
N ALA A 79 7.99 -5.90 -8.68
CA ALA A 79 6.62 -6.32 -8.99
C ALA A 79 6.30 -7.74 -8.49
N ARG A 80 7.25 -8.68 -8.56
CA ARG A 80 7.11 -10.04 -8.00
C ARG A 80 6.86 -9.98 -6.50
N CYS A 81 7.70 -9.25 -5.76
CA CYS A 81 7.56 -9.05 -4.32
C CYS A 81 6.23 -8.41 -3.97
N LEU A 82 5.78 -7.38 -4.73
CA LEU A 82 4.46 -6.78 -4.54
C LEU A 82 3.30 -7.77 -4.72
N ARG A 83 3.39 -8.72 -5.66
CA ARG A 83 2.36 -9.76 -5.82
C ARG A 83 2.33 -10.71 -4.61
N ILE A 84 3.49 -11.07 -4.07
CA ILE A 84 3.59 -11.95 -2.90
C ILE A 84 2.99 -11.29 -1.65
N VAL A 85 3.21 -9.98 -1.47
CA VAL A 85 2.50 -9.19 -0.43
C VAL A 85 1.06 -8.85 -0.81
N GLN A 86 0.45 -9.64 -1.71
CA GLN A 86 -0.97 -9.62 -2.11
C GLN A 86 -1.43 -8.34 -2.83
N LEU A 87 -0.51 -7.52 -3.35
CA LEU A 87 -0.86 -6.40 -4.20
C LEU A 87 -1.01 -6.85 -5.66
N LYS A 88 -1.70 -6.03 -6.46
CA LYS A 88 -1.80 -6.19 -7.91
C LYS A 88 -0.99 -5.09 -8.59
N PRO A 89 0.34 -5.24 -8.73
CA PRO A 89 1.17 -4.21 -9.30
C PRO A 89 0.97 -4.08 -10.81
N GLN A 90 1.06 -2.85 -11.31
CA GLN A 90 1.08 -2.52 -12.73
C GLN A 90 2.48 -2.05 -13.11
N ILE A 91 3.03 -2.63 -14.17
CA ILE A 91 4.32 -2.22 -14.74
C ILE A 91 4.05 -1.41 -15.99
N ARG A 92 4.67 -0.24 -16.13
CA ARG A 92 4.58 0.61 -17.32
C ARG A 92 5.96 1.14 -17.68
N MET A 93 6.27 1.24 -18.97
CA MET A 93 7.48 1.90 -19.45
C MET A 93 7.13 3.29 -19.98
N TYR A 94 7.85 4.31 -19.53
CA TYR A 94 7.67 5.68 -19.99
C TYR A 94 8.99 6.44 -19.98
N LYS A 95 9.32 7.08 -21.11
CA LYS A 95 10.57 7.87 -21.30
C LYS A 95 11.84 7.11 -20.87
N GLY A 96 11.92 5.80 -21.17
CA GLY A 96 13.09 4.97 -20.82
C GLY A 96 13.19 4.56 -19.34
N PHE A 97 12.11 4.73 -18.56
CA PHE A 97 12.02 4.25 -17.18
C PHE A 97 10.87 3.27 -17.03
N PHE A 98 11.08 2.26 -16.20
CA PHE A 98 10.04 1.37 -15.69
C PHE A 98 9.41 1.98 -14.44
N TYR A 99 8.08 1.97 -14.43
CA TYR A 99 7.23 2.40 -13.33
C TYR A 99 6.45 1.20 -12.84
N VAL A 100 6.60 0.87 -11.55
CA VAL A 100 5.85 -0.20 -10.90
C VAL A 100 4.91 0.41 -9.86
N ASP A 101 3.61 0.36 -10.13
CA ASP A 101 2.56 0.92 -9.29
C ASP A 101 1.78 -0.17 -8.56
N GLY A 102 1.65 -0.08 -7.25
CA GLY A 102 0.73 -0.88 -6.43
C GLY A 102 -0.27 0.00 -5.69
N PHE A 103 -1.46 -0.55 -5.40
CA PHE A 103 -2.51 0.17 -4.65
C PHE A 103 -2.80 -0.54 -3.33
N SER A 104 -2.43 0.09 -2.21
CA SER A 104 -2.76 -0.40 -0.87
C SER A 104 -2.71 0.74 0.14
N LYS A 105 -3.80 0.91 0.90
CA LYS A 105 -3.85 1.89 1.98
C LYS A 105 -2.95 1.48 3.15
N ALA A 106 -3.00 0.21 3.55
CA ALA A 106 -2.20 -0.29 4.66
C ALA A 106 -0.70 -0.15 4.40
N LEU A 107 -0.24 -0.61 3.23
CA LEU A 107 1.17 -0.52 2.89
C LEU A 107 1.63 0.94 2.68
N TYR A 108 0.76 1.80 2.14
CA TYR A 108 1.03 3.25 2.07
C TYR A 108 1.24 3.86 3.47
N GLU A 109 0.35 3.57 4.42
CA GLU A 109 0.46 4.12 5.79
C GLU A 109 1.70 3.55 6.50
N LEU A 110 2.01 2.27 6.30
CA LEU A 110 3.24 1.65 6.80
C LEU A 110 4.48 2.39 6.29
N LEU A 111 4.60 2.57 4.96
CA LEU A 111 5.74 3.22 4.32
C LEU A 111 5.84 4.71 4.72
N LYS A 112 4.71 5.39 4.84
CA LYS A 112 4.70 6.78 5.30
C LYS A 112 5.19 6.91 6.75
N LYS A 113 4.79 5.98 7.62
CA LYS A 113 5.26 5.92 9.01
C LYS A 113 6.75 5.62 9.10
N THR A 114 7.27 4.68 8.29
CA THR A 114 8.71 4.35 8.28
C THR A 114 9.56 5.53 7.80
N ILE A 115 9.16 6.21 6.72
CA ILE A 115 9.87 7.40 6.21
C ILE A 115 9.84 8.53 7.25
N LYS A 116 8.70 8.79 7.90
CA LYS A 116 8.60 9.79 8.96
C LYS A 116 9.55 9.47 10.13
N SER A 117 9.57 8.22 10.59
CA SER A 117 10.47 7.77 11.66
C SER A 117 11.94 7.97 11.30
N ARG A 118 12.34 7.67 10.05
CA ARG A 118 13.71 7.89 9.56
C ARG A 118 14.09 9.37 9.60
N LYS A 119 13.22 10.26 9.13
CA LYS A 119 13.48 11.71 9.15
C LYS A 119 13.70 12.22 10.57
N THR A 120 12.88 11.77 11.51
CA THR A 120 13.00 12.14 12.93
C THR A 120 14.33 11.65 13.54
N LYS A 121 14.75 10.40 13.29
CA LYS A 121 16.04 9.87 13.80
C LYS A 121 17.27 10.58 13.23
N ASN A 122 17.18 11.08 11.99
CA ASN A 122 18.30 11.82 11.38
C ASN A 122 18.53 13.19 12.02
N ILE A 123 17.48 13.81 12.59
CA ILE A 123 17.59 15.10 13.28
C ILE A 123 18.32 14.93 14.62
N TYR A 124 18.08 13.84 15.35
CA TYR A 124 18.71 13.56 16.65
C TYR A 124 20.11 12.93 16.55
N ARG A 125 20.64 12.71 15.34
CA ARG A 125 21.99 12.16 15.12
C ARG A 125 23.04 13.25 14.80
N ILE A 126 22.65 14.52 14.80
CA ILE A 126 23.51 15.69 14.53
C ILE A 126 23.75 16.48 15.84
N GLN A 127 23.67 15.81 16.99
CA GLN A 127 24.04 16.37 18.31
C GLN A 127 25.03 15.43 19.00
#